data_AF-M3A5A2-F1
#
_entry.id   AF-M3A5A2-F1
#
_cell.length_a   1.000
_cell.length_b   1.000
_cell.length_c   1.000
_cell.angle_alpha   90.00
_cell.angle_beta   90.00
_cell.angle_gamma   90.00
#
_symmetry.space_group_name_H-M   'P 1'
#
loop_
_entity.id
_entity.type
_entity.pdbx_description
1 polymer ?
#
loop_
_entity_poly.entity_id
_entity_poly.type
_entity_poly.pdbx_seq_one_letter_code
_entity_poly.pdbx_strand_id
1 'polypeptide(L)'
;MGHTIGITAPIYWPCRKDPVYSSITAAFAEARDKTGLTWPAGKTPPTFHEIRSLAARLYAGQGIDAQALLGHKSPDMAALYRDLRGSEWIEIRLG
;
A
#
# COMPACT_ATOMS: atom_id res chain seq x y z
N MET A 1 41.30 2.47 7.72
CA MET A 1 40.27 3.06 6.84
C MET A 1 38.97 2.31 7.06
N GLY A 2 38.03 2.90 7.80
CA GLY A 2 36.71 2.32 8.02
C GLY A 2 35.73 3.47 8.16
N HIS A 3 34.92 3.70 7.13
CA HIS A 3 33.83 4.66 7.20
C HIS A 3 32.56 3.91 7.56
N THR A 4 32.19 3.99 8.83
CA THR A 4 30.88 3.56 9.32
C THR A 4 29.88 4.66 8.96
N ILE A 5 28.97 4.39 8.04
CA ILE A 5 27.89 5.32 7.69
C ILE A 5 26.81 5.17 8.76
N GLY A 6 26.82 6.07 9.75
CA GLY A 6 25.81 6.14 10.80
C GLY A 6 24.47 6.61 10.23
N ILE A 7 23.48 5.72 10.22
CA ILE A 7 22.08 6.02 9.87
C ILE A 7 21.40 6.63 11.11
N THR A 8 21.79 7.85 11.46
CA THR A 8 21.10 8.69 12.46
C THR A 8 20.51 9.91 11.76
N ALA A 9 19.57 9.68 10.85
CA ALA A 9 18.71 10.74 10.33
C ALA A 9 17.27 10.41 10.75
N PRO A 10 16.55 11.33 11.43
CA PRO A 10 15.16 11.10 11.80
C PRO A 10 14.33 10.95 10.53
N ILE A 11 13.56 9.88 10.47
CA ILE A 11 12.54 9.55 9.47
C ILE A 11 11.37 10.56 9.50
N TYR A 12 11.64 11.83 9.21
CA TYR A 12 10.62 12.81 8.86
C TYR A 12 10.66 12.99 7.34
N TRP A 13 9.88 12.17 6.64
CA TRP A 13 9.73 12.24 5.18
C TRP A 13 8.62 13.24 4.84
N PRO A 14 8.92 14.40 4.20
CA PRO A 14 7.93 15.41 3.87
C PRO A 14 7.24 15.09 2.53
N CYS A 15 6.45 14.01 2.44
CA CYS A 15 5.82 13.55 1.17
C CYS A 15 4.65 14.40 0.64
N ARG A 16 4.34 15.56 1.22
CA ARG A 16 3.07 16.23 0.89
C ARG A 16 3.20 17.35 -0.14
N LYS A 17 4.42 17.67 -0.61
CA LYS A 17 4.67 18.81 -1.53
C LYS A 17 5.70 18.55 -2.64
N ASP A 18 6.07 17.31 -2.94
CA ASP A 18 6.90 17.05 -4.13
C ASP A 18 6.02 17.00 -5.40
N PRO A 19 6.43 17.66 -6.49
CA PRO A 19 5.62 17.76 -7.72
C PRO A 19 5.45 16.42 -8.45
N VAL A 20 6.31 15.44 -8.17
CA VAL A 20 6.27 14.10 -8.79
C VAL A 20 5.20 13.24 -8.13
N TYR A 21 5.16 13.15 -6.80
CA TYR A 21 4.12 12.40 -6.11
C TYR A 21 2.71 12.94 -6.39
N SER A 22 2.55 14.26 -6.43
CA SER A 22 1.27 14.89 -6.71
C SER A 22 0.78 14.60 -8.14
N SER A 23 1.67 14.60 -9.13
CA SER A 23 1.33 14.28 -10.52
C SER A 23 0.96 12.81 -10.73
N ILE A 24 1.69 11.87 -10.11
CA ILE A 24 1.37 10.43 -10.20
C ILE A 24 0.01 10.13 -9.56
N THR A 25 -0.26 10.70 -8.39
CA THR A 25 -1.53 10.49 -7.69
C THR A 25 -2.71 11.05 -8.50
N ALA A 26 -2.54 12.22 -9.14
CA ALA A 26 -3.55 12.82 -10.00
C ALA A 26 -3.80 11.99 -11.27
N ALA A 27 -2.74 11.56 -11.97
CA ALA A 27 -2.85 10.74 -13.16
C ALA A 27 -3.52 9.39 -12.87
N PHE A 28 -3.23 8.77 -11.72
CA PHE A 28 -3.91 7.55 -11.29
C PHE A 28 -5.40 7.78 -11.05
N ALA A 29 -5.78 8.88 -10.38
CA ALA A 29 -7.19 9.21 -10.16
C ALA A 29 -7.93 9.41 -11.50
N GLU A 30 -7.33 10.12 -12.45
CA GLU A 30 -7.91 10.29 -13.79
C GLU A 30 -8.07 8.95 -14.52
N ALA A 31 -7.05 8.08 -14.47
CA ALA A 31 -7.11 6.76 -15.08
C ALA A 31 -8.18 5.87 -14.42
N ARG A 32 -8.30 5.92 -13.09
CA ARG A 32 -9.34 5.22 -12.34
C ARG A 32 -10.73 5.68 -12.78
N ASP A 33 -10.95 6.99 -12.88
CA ASP A 33 -12.28 7.53 -13.19
C ASP A 33 -12.71 7.18 -14.64
N LYS A 34 -11.76 7.03 -15.56
CA LYS A 34 -12.00 6.54 -16.93
C LYS A 34 -12.46 5.08 -17.01
N THR A 35 -12.29 4.28 -15.95
CA THR A 35 -12.68 2.85 -15.96
C THR A 35 -14.20 2.64 -15.88
N GLY A 36 -14.96 3.67 -15.47
CA GLY A 36 -16.40 3.55 -15.24
C GLY A 36 -16.79 2.70 -14.02
N LEU A 37 -15.83 2.31 -13.18
CA LEU A 37 -16.08 1.54 -11.97
C LEU A 37 -16.83 2.38 -10.92
N THR A 38 -17.84 1.77 -10.31
CA THR A 38 -18.63 2.37 -9.23
C THR A 38 -18.19 1.85 -7.87
N TRP A 39 -18.18 2.73 -6.87
CA TRP A 39 -17.78 2.40 -5.50
C TRP A 39 -19.00 2.45 -4.58
N PRO A 40 -19.02 1.67 -3.48
CA PRO A 40 -20.14 1.68 -2.54
C PRO A 40 -20.43 3.09 -2.00
N ALA A 41 -21.72 3.39 -1.83
CA ALA A 41 -22.16 4.68 -1.29
C ALA A 41 -21.47 4.99 0.05
N GLY A 42 -20.92 6.20 0.17
CA GLY A 42 -20.21 6.66 1.37
C GLY A 42 -18.77 6.17 1.51
N LYS A 43 -18.25 5.37 0.57
CA LYS A 43 -16.82 5.00 0.54
C LYS A 43 -16.04 5.87 -0.44
N THR A 44 -14.82 6.24 -0.06
CA THR A 44 -13.88 6.91 -0.96
C THR A 44 -13.35 5.93 -2.01
N PRO A 45 -13.27 6.33 -3.29
CA PRO A 45 -12.61 5.53 -4.32
C PRO A 45 -11.15 5.22 -3.95
N PRO A 46 -10.60 4.07 -4.39
CA PRO A 46 -9.23 3.71 -4.11
C PRO A 46 -8.27 4.76 -4.67
N THR A 47 -7.22 5.05 -3.90
CA THR A 47 -6.16 6.00 -4.27
C THR A 47 -4.93 5.25 -4.76
N PHE A 48 -3.94 5.98 -5.30
CA PHE A 48 -2.67 5.39 -5.73
C PHE A 48 -1.98 4.59 -4.62
N HIS A 49 -2.11 5.02 -3.36
CA HIS A 49 -1.52 4.34 -2.20
C HIS A 49 -2.08 2.92 -1.98
N GLU A 50 -3.29 2.63 -2.46
CA GLU A 50 -3.91 1.30 -2.33
C GLU A 50 -3.25 0.23 -3.21
N ILE A 51 -2.42 0.62 -4.19
CA ILE A 51 -1.59 -0.33 -4.95
C ILE A 51 -0.61 -1.03 -4.01
N ARG A 52 -0.10 -0.34 -2.98
CA ARG A 52 0.78 -0.92 -1.97
C ARG A 52 0.07 -1.98 -1.14
N SER A 53 -1.18 -1.70 -0.72
CA SER A 53 -2.06 -2.67 -0.04
C SER A 53 -2.36 -3.87 -0.94
N LEU A 54 -2.61 -3.66 -2.23
CA LEU A 54 -2.85 -4.73 -3.19
C LEU A 54 -1.62 -5.63 -3.36
N ALA A 55 -0.44 -5.04 -3.56
CA ALA A 55 0.82 -5.78 -3.69
C ALA A 55 1.10 -6.65 -2.45
N ALA A 56 0.88 -6.10 -1.25
CA ALA A 56 1.05 -6.83 0.02
C ALA A 56 0.27 -8.15 0.03
N ARG A 57 -1.00 -8.09 -0.40
CA ARG A 57 -1.93 -9.22 -0.41
C ARG A 57 -1.56 -10.27 -1.46
N LEU A 58 -1.24 -9.81 -2.68
CA LEU A 58 -0.85 -10.69 -3.78
C LEU A 58 0.45 -11.45 -3.44
N TYR A 59 1.45 -10.78 -2.86
CA TYR A 59 2.70 -11.43 -2.48
C TYR A 59 2.53 -12.38 -1.29
N ALA A 60 1.72 -12.01 -0.30
CA ALA A 60 1.39 -12.91 0.80
C ALA A 60 0.70 -14.19 0.30
N GLY A 61 -0.23 -14.09 -0.66
CA GLY A 61 -0.87 -15.24 -1.29
C GLY A 61 0.09 -16.14 -2.08
N GLN A 62 1.21 -15.60 -2.54
CA GLN A 62 2.28 -16.34 -3.22
C GLN A 62 3.31 -16.94 -2.24
N GLY A 63 3.15 -16.75 -0.93
CA GLY A 63 4.10 -17.21 0.09
C GLY A 63 5.37 -16.37 0.19
N ILE A 64 5.41 -15.18 -0.44
CA ILE A 64 6.52 -14.24 -0.33
C ILE A 64 6.33 -13.40 0.94
N ASP A 65 7.42 -13.13 1.66
CA ASP A 65 7.42 -12.26 2.83
C ASP A 65 7.15 -10.79 2.43
N ALA A 66 5.86 -10.46 2.37
CA ALA A 66 5.38 -9.12 2.07
C ALA A 66 5.80 -8.09 3.13
N GLN A 67 6.09 -8.48 4.37
CA GLN A 67 6.52 -7.54 5.41
C GLN A 67 7.94 -7.05 5.12
N ALA A 68 8.85 -7.97 4.79
CA ALA A 68 10.21 -7.63 4.36
C ALA A 68 10.20 -6.78 3.08
N LEU A 69 9.37 -7.17 2.10
CA LEU A 69 9.23 -6.45 0.83
C LEU A 69 8.74 -5.00 1.01
N LEU A 70 7.81 -4.78 1.94
CA LEU A 70 7.27 -3.46 2.26
C LEU A 70 8.14 -2.68 3.25
N GLY A 71 9.23 -3.26 3.77
CA GLY A 71 10.15 -2.59 4.69
C GLY A 71 9.48 -2.14 6.00
N HIS A 72 8.41 -2.81 6.44
CA HIS A 72 7.72 -2.46 7.68
C HIS A 72 8.44 -3.06 8.88
N LYS A 73 8.90 -2.19 9.80
CA LYS A 73 9.54 -2.61 11.06
C LYS A 73 8.59 -3.36 12.00
N SER A 74 7.30 -3.01 12.01
CA SER A 74 6.29 -3.66 12.84
C SER A 74 5.33 -4.51 11.99
N PRO A 75 4.98 -5.73 12.44
CA PRO A 75 3.97 -6.57 11.81
C PRO A 75 2.58 -5.92 11.77
N ASP A 76 2.29 -4.98 12.69
CA ASP A 76 0.99 -4.31 12.78
C ASP A 76 0.71 -3.42 11.55
N MET A 77 1.75 -2.78 11.01
CA MET A 77 1.63 -1.98 9.78
C MET A 77 1.41 -2.87 8.57
N ALA A 78 2.05 -4.05 8.53
CA ALA A 78 1.80 -5.04 7.49
C ALA A 78 0.40 -5.68 7.61
N ALA A 79 -0.18 -5.73 8.81
CA ALA A 79 -1.56 -6.16 9.01
C ALA A 79 -2.57 -5.16 8.42
N LEU A 80 -2.34 -3.84 8.57
CA LEU A 80 -3.19 -2.80 7.97
C LEU A 80 -3.24 -2.85 6.43
N TYR A 81 -2.16 -3.25 5.77
CA TYR A 81 -2.11 -3.40 4.31
C TYR A 81 -2.62 -4.76 3.82
N ARG A 82 -2.74 -5.74 4.72
CA ARG A 82 -3.38 -7.04 4.44
C ARG A 82 -4.88 -7.02 4.70
N ASP A 83 -5.39 -6.02 5.43
CA ASP A 83 -6.80 -5.87 5.70
C ASP A 83 -7.59 -5.52 4.43
N LEU A 84 -8.61 -6.34 4.16
CA LEU A 84 -9.44 -6.32 2.96
C LEU A 84 -10.61 -5.35 3.08
N ARG A 85 -10.75 -4.66 4.23
CA ARG A 85 -11.76 -3.62 4.53
C ARG A 85 -13.18 -4.02 4.11
N GLY A 86 -13.49 -5.30 4.27
CA GLY A 86 -14.80 -5.90 3.98
C GLY A 86 -15.15 -6.02 2.48
N SER A 87 -14.16 -6.11 1.59
CA SER A 87 -14.38 -6.07 0.14
C SER A 87 -14.44 -7.45 -0.54
N GLU A 88 -14.20 -8.54 0.18
CA GLU A 88 -14.10 -9.89 -0.38
C GLU A 88 -14.56 -10.98 0.59
N TRP A 89 -15.00 -12.12 0.03
CA TRP A 89 -15.47 -13.29 0.76
C TRP A 89 -14.28 -14.13 1.24
N ILE A 90 -14.27 -14.51 2.51
CA ILE A 90 -13.26 -15.43 3.05
C ILE A 90 -13.66 -16.86 2.68
N GLU A 91 -12.88 -17.51 1.83
CA GLU A 91 -13.09 -18.91 1.50
C GLU A 91 -12.58 -19.79 2.65
N ILE A 92 -13.51 -20.39 3.40
CA ILE A 92 -13.18 -21.32 4.48
C ILE A 92 -13.01 -22.71 3.87
N ARG A 93 -11.77 -23.21 3.82
CA ARG A 93 -11.54 -24.64 3.58
C ARG A 93 -11.97 -25.44 4.80
N LEU A 94 -13.11 -26.10 4.69
CA LEU A 94 -13.50 -27.15 5.61
C LEU A 94 -12.65 -28.39 5.28
N GLY A 95 -11.92 -28.88 6.28
CA GLY A 95 -11.22 -30.16 6.24
C GLY A 95 -12.17 -31.33 6.40
#